data_AF-W4V3M8-F1
#
_entry.id   AF-W4V3M8-F1
#
_cell.length_a   1.000
_cell.length_b   1.000
_cell.length_c   1.000
_cell.angle_alpha   90.00
_cell.angle_beta   90.00
_cell.angle_gamma   90.00
#
_symmetry.space_group_name_H-M   'P 1'
#
loop_
_entity.id
_entity.type
_entity.pdbx_description
1 polymer ?
#
loop_
_entity_poly.entity_id
_entity_poly.type
_entity_poly.pdbx_seq_one_letter_code
_entity_poly.pdbx_strand_id
1 'polypeptide(L)'
;MKKSDKSYILAVLFMFFGILLSVQFRSVLNSKKNKPSIAYQIENLQNEIKTEKLIASKLREEIDQNIKKQDEYIKMFMEGSNDNELAREWESVKLAAGLTDVMGNGVIIFMADAPEQLGGKIENYVVHDVEIVEVLNELKKAGAQAISVNNERIISTSEIICAGPTVRINRNRYPVPYEIKAIAIRKSYMMHL
;
A
#
# COMPACT_ATOMS: atom_id res chain seq x y z
N MET A 1 -48.41 -33.04 -52.60
CA MET A 1 -47.02 -33.53 -52.48
C MET A 1 -47.04 -35.03 -52.31
N LYS A 2 -46.33 -35.76 -53.17
CA LYS A 2 -46.17 -37.22 -53.01
C LYS A 2 -45.37 -37.48 -51.74
N LYS A 3 -45.57 -38.65 -51.10
CA LYS A 3 -44.89 -39.02 -49.84
C LYS A 3 -43.35 -38.96 -49.97
N SER A 4 -42.83 -39.18 -51.18
CA SER A 4 -41.42 -39.01 -51.55
C SER A 4 -40.90 -37.58 -51.37
N ASP A 5 -41.70 -36.57 -51.73
CA ASP A 5 -41.24 -35.18 -51.80
C ASP A 5 -41.03 -34.58 -50.40
N LYS A 6 -41.83 -35.02 -49.42
CA LYS A 6 -41.67 -34.65 -48.00
C LYS A 6 -40.38 -35.22 -47.41
N SER A 7 -40.00 -36.44 -47.80
CA SER A 7 -38.77 -37.08 -47.33
C SER A 7 -37.50 -36.37 -47.83
N TYR A 8 -37.50 -35.89 -49.08
CA TYR A 8 -36.37 -35.12 -49.61
C TYR A 8 -36.18 -33.77 -48.93
N ILE A 9 -37.28 -33.04 -48.67
CA ILE A 9 -37.23 -31.77 -47.94
C ILE A 9 -36.71 -31.99 -46.52
N LEU A 10 -37.16 -33.06 -45.85
CA LEU A 10 -36.70 -33.39 -44.50
C LEU A 10 -35.20 -33.75 -44.47
N ALA A 11 -34.71 -34.50 -45.46
CA ALA A 11 -33.29 -34.84 -45.57
C ALA A 11 -32.40 -33.60 -45.76
N VAL A 12 -32.82 -32.67 -46.61
CA VAL A 12 -32.10 -31.40 -46.83
C VAL A 12 -32.08 -30.56 -45.56
N LEU A 13 -33.20 -30.47 -44.83
CA LEU A 13 -33.29 -29.75 -43.55
C LEU A 13 -32.30 -30.30 -42.51
N PHE A 14 -32.24 -31.63 -42.34
CA PHE A 14 -31.31 -32.26 -41.40
C PHE A 14 -29.84 -32.11 -41.83
N MET A 15 -29.56 -32.09 -43.14
CA MET A 15 -28.22 -31.82 -43.65
C MET A 15 -27.74 -30.42 -43.28
N PHE A 16 -28.55 -29.39 -43.50
CA PHE A 16 -28.23 -28.03 -43.07
C PHE A 16 -28.11 -27.92 -41.55
N PHE A 17 -29.00 -28.57 -40.81
CA PHE A 17 -28.94 -28.59 -39.34
C PHE A 17 -27.65 -29.24 -38.83
N GLY A 18 -27.21 -30.35 -39.41
CA GLY A 18 -25.96 -31.03 -39.07
C GLY A 18 -24.70 -30.20 -39.36
N ILE A 19 -24.72 -29.43 -40.45
CA ILE A 19 -23.63 -28.49 -40.78
C ILE A 19 -23.57 -27.37 -39.73
N LEU A 20 -24.71 -26.76 -39.38
CA LEU A 20 -24.77 -25.73 -38.35
C LEU A 20 -24.29 -26.26 -36.98
N LEU A 21 -24.71 -27.46 -36.60
CA LEU A 21 -24.27 -28.13 -35.38
C LEU A 21 -22.75 -28.39 -35.40
N SER A 22 -22.20 -28.86 -36.51
CA SER A 22 -20.75 -29.10 -36.63
C SER A 22 -19.94 -27.81 -36.55
N VAL A 23 -20.40 -26.74 -37.18
CA VAL A 23 -19.76 -25.40 -37.09
C VAL A 23 -19.79 -24.90 -35.64
N GLN A 24 -20.94 -25.00 -34.97
CA GLN A 24 -21.05 -24.58 -33.58
C GLN A 24 -20.20 -25.43 -32.64
N PHE A 25 -20.17 -26.74 -32.83
CA PHE A 25 -19.36 -27.64 -32.02
C PHE A 25 -17.87 -27.37 -32.19
N ARG A 26 -17.42 -27.14 -33.43
CA ARG A 26 -16.03 -26.77 -33.73
C ARG A 26 -15.67 -25.39 -33.16
N SER A 27 -16.58 -24.43 -33.23
CA SER A 27 -16.41 -23.09 -32.67
C SER A 27 -16.25 -23.13 -31.15
N VAL A 28 -17.15 -23.79 -30.44
CA VAL A 28 -17.11 -23.92 -28.96
C VAL A 28 -15.84 -24.65 -28.49
N LEU A 29 -15.41 -25.70 -29.20
CA LEU A 29 -14.15 -26.40 -28.88
C LEU A 29 -12.91 -25.53 -29.14
N ASN A 30 -12.89 -24.76 -30.23
CA ASN A 30 -11.79 -23.84 -30.52
C ASN A 30 -11.78 -22.64 -29.55
N SER A 31 -12.93 -22.14 -29.10
CA SER A 31 -13.02 -21.10 -28.08
C SER A 31 -12.43 -21.54 -26.73
N LYS A 32 -12.46 -22.84 -26.40
CA LYS A 32 -11.77 -23.36 -25.21
C LYS A 32 -10.25 -23.43 -25.38
N LYS A 33 -9.74 -23.70 -26.59
CA LYS A 33 -8.29 -23.68 -26.88
C LYS A 33 -7.68 -22.28 -26.86
N ASN A 34 -8.47 -21.26 -27.20
CA ASN A 34 -8.04 -19.86 -27.24
C ASN A 34 -8.19 -19.14 -25.88
N LYS A 35 -8.59 -19.82 -24.81
CA LYS A 35 -8.43 -19.25 -23.46
C LYS A 35 -6.94 -19.27 -23.14
N PRO A 36 -6.30 -18.11 -22.86
CA PRO A 36 -4.92 -18.14 -22.40
C PRO A 36 -4.85 -19.05 -21.18
N SER A 37 -3.82 -19.90 -21.13
CA SER A 37 -3.61 -20.78 -19.99
C SER A 37 -3.63 -19.94 -18.71
N ILE A 38 -4.15 -20.49 -17.61
CA ILE A 38 -4.19 -19.77 -16.32
C ILE A 38 -2.79 -19.24 -15.96
N ALA A 39 -1.73 -19.98 -16.30
CA ALA A 39 -0.35 -19.53 -16.12
C ALA A 39 -0.02 -18.26 -16.92
N TYR A 40 -0.47 -18.15 -18.18
CA TYR A 40 -0.25 -16.96 -19.00
C TYR A 40 -1.00 -15.72 -18.47
N GLN A 41 -2.21 -15.90 -17.94
CA GLN A 41 -2.95 -14.80 -17.31
C GLN A 41 -2.27 -14.32 -16.03
N ILE A 42 -1.81 -15.25 -15.20
CA ILE A 42 -1.05 -14.92 -13.98
C ILE A 42 0.24 -14.18 -14.35
N GLU A 43 0.98 -14.64 -15.37
CA GLU A 43 2.20 -13.99 -15.83
C GLU A 43 1.95 -12.56 -16.33
N ASN A 44 0.91 -12.35 -17.15
CA ASN A 44 0.55 -11.01 -17.62
C ASN A 44 0.17 -10.08 -16.47
N LEU A 45 -0.65 -10.54 -15.52
CA LEU A 45 -1.01 -9.75 -14.33
C LEU A 45 0.20 -9.45 -13.45
N GLN A 46 1.12 -10.39 -13.30
CA GLN A 46 2.37 -10.17 -12.57
C GLN A 46 3.24 -9.12 -13.25
N ASN A 47 3.35 -9.16 -14.58
CA ASN A 47 4.07 -8.17 -15.36
C ASN A 47 3.42 -6.78 -15.24
N GLU A 48 2.09 -6.70 -15.30
CA GLU A 48 1.34 -5.45 -15.10
C GLU A 48 1.55 -4.87 -13.70
N ILE A 49 1.45 -5.69 -12.65
CA ILE A 49 1.74 -5.27 -11.27
C ILE A 49 3.20 -4.78 -11.15
N LYS A 50 4.14 -5.44 -11.83
CA LYS A 50 5.56 -5.05 -11.81
C LYS A 50 5.77 -3.71 -12.51
N THR A 51 5.14 -3.47 -13.65
CA THR A 51 5.23 -2.19 -14.36
C THR A 51 4.61 -1.07 -13.54
N GLU A 52 3.42 -1.29 -12.97
CA GLU A 52 2.75 -0.31 -12.11
C GLU A 52 3.59 0.04 -10.88
N LYS A 53 4.18 -0.95 -10.22
CA LYS A 53 5.11 -0.71 -9.10
C LYS A 53 6.33 0.13 -9.52
N LEU A 54 6.87 -0.13 -10.70
CA LEU A 54 8.01 0.62 -11.22
C LEU A 54 7.63 2.07 -11.53
N ILE A 55 6.48 2.30 -12.17
CA ILE A 55 5.94 3.64 -12.42
C ILE A 55 5.72 4.39 -11.10
N ALA A 56 5.08 3.75 -10.12
CA ALA A 56 4.86 4.33 -8.80
C ALA A 56 6.19 4.70 -8.10
N SER A 57 7.21 3.85 -8.19
CA SER A 57 8.53 4.15 -7.62
C SER A 57 9.20 5.36 -8.30
N LYS A 58 9.08 5.46 -9.63
CA LYS A 58 9.65 6.57 -10.40
C LYS A 58 8.94 7.89 -10.10
N LEU A 59 7.61 7.87 -10.01
CA LEU A 59 6.82 9.05 -9.64
C LEU A 59 7.14 9.53 -8.22
N ARG A 60 7.37 8.60 -7.27
CA ARG A 60 7.83 8.97 -5.93
C ARG A 60 9.19 9.65 -5.95
N GLU A 61 10.14 9.10 -6.70
CA GLU A 61 11.46 9.71 -6.85
C GLU A 61 11.36 11.12 -7.47
N GLU A 62 10.48 11.32 -8.45
CA GLU A 62 10.24 12.63 -9.06
C GLU A 62 9.62 13.63 -8.06
N ILE A 63 8.68 13.17 -7.22
CA ILE A 63 8.13 13.99 -6.13
C ILE A 63 9.25 14.40 -5.17
N ASP A 64 10.10 13.48 -4.75
CA ASP A 64 11.22 13.77 -3.83
C ASP A 64 12.21 14.77 -4.45
N GLN A 65 12.51 14.62 -5.74
CA GLN A 65 13.36 15.57 -6.48
C GLN A 65 12.73 16.96 -6.56
N ASN A 66 11.41 17.04 -6.79
CA ASN A 66 10.71 18.33 -6.86
C ASN A 66 10.63 19.02 -5.50
N ILE A 67 10.43 18.27 -4.42
CA ILE A 67 10.49 18.80 -3.05
C ILE A 67 11.89 19.35 -2.76
N LYS A 68 12.96 18.63 -3.12
CA LYS A 68 14.35 19.12 -2.96
C LYS A 68 14.60 20.41 -3.75
N LYS A 69 14.16 20.49 -5.00
CA LYS A 69 14.28 21.72 -5.81
C LYS A 69 13.52 22.89 -5.20
N GLN A 70 12.29 22.65 -4.72
CA GLN A 70 11.51 23.67 -4.03
C GLN A 70 12.26 24.20 -2.80
N ASP A 71 12.83 23.30 -2.00
CA ASP A 71 13.61 23.65 -0.83
C ASP A 71 14.86 24.48 -1.17
N GLU A 72 15.56 24.12 -2.25
CA GLU A 72 16.70 24.89 -2.76
C GLU A 72 16.29 26.30 -3.19
N TYR A 73 15.18 26.44 -3.94
CA TYR A 73 14.69 27.76 -4.35
C TYR A 73 14.29 28.64 -3.17
N ILE A 74 13.62 28.07 -2.16
CA ILE A 74 13.23 28.80 -0.96
C ILE A 74 14.49 29.23 -0.19
N LYS A 75 15.49 28.35 -0.06
CA LYS A 75 16.77 28.68 0.58
C LYS A 75 17.50 29.81 -0.15
N MET A 76 17.61 29.76 -1.47
CA MET A 76 18.23 30.83 -2.27
C MET A 76 17.51 32.17 -2.11
N PHE A 77 16.18 32.15 -2.06
CA PHE A 77 15.38 33.35 -1.84
C PHE A 77 15.65 33.97 -0.45
N MET A 78 15.73 33.15 0.59
CA MET A 78 16.00 33.59 1.96
C MET A 78 17.44 34.12 2.14
N GLU A 79 18.43 33.49 1.52
CA GLU A 79 19.82 33.97 1.53
C GLU A 79 19.95 35.31 0.80
N GLY A 80 19.23 35.49 -0.32
CA GLY A 80 19.20 36.74 -1.07
C GLY A 80 18.49 37.89 -0.35
N SER A 81 17.51 37.61 0.49
CA SER A 81 16.80 38.62 1.30
C SER A 81 17.53 39.00 2.60
N ASN A 82 18.56 38.24 2.99
CA ASN A 82 19.31 38.39 4.24
C ASN A 82 18.40 38.34 5.50
N ASP A 83 17.25 37.69 5.38
CA ASP A 83 16.22 37.61 6.42
C ASP A 83 16.42 36.34 7.26
N ASN A 84 17.26 36.48 8.29
CA ASN A 84 17.58 35.40 9.22
C ASN A 84 16.39 34.99 10.11
N GLU A 85 15.33 35.78 10.17
CA GLU A 85 14.11 35.43 10.92
C GLU A 85 13.26 34.46 10.10
N LEU A 86 13.01 34.81 8.84
CA LEU A 86 12.28 33.95 7.90
C LEU A 86 12.94 32.57 7.74
N ALA A 87 14.28 32.52 7.64
CA ALA A 87 15.02 31.26 7.56
C ALA A 87 14.84 30.36 8.79
N ARG A 88 14.80 30.97 9.99
CA ARG A 88 14.58 30.23 11.25
C ARG A 88 13.13 29.74 11.36
N GLU A 89 12.17 30.57 10.95
CA GLU A 89 10.76 30.20 10.93
C GLU A 89 10.53 29.02 9.98
N TRP A 90 11.09 29.07 8.77
CA TRP A 90 10.99 28.00 7.77
C TRP A 90 11.47 26.64 8.31
N GLU A 91 12.65 26.59 8.92
CA GLU A 91 13.18 25.37 9.51
C GLU A 91 12.32 24.85 10.68
N SER A 92 11.78 25.77 11.50
CA SER A 92 10.89 25.39 12.60
C SER A 92 9.57 24.78 12.11
N VAL A 93 9.01 25.33 11.02
CA VAL A 93 7.78 24.84 10.39
C VAL A 93 8.03 23.47 9.75
N LYS A 94 9.15 23.28 9.05
CA LYS A 94 9.52 21.97 8.50
C LYS A 94 9.65 20.90 9.57
N LEU A 95 10.31 21.24 10.68
CA LEU A 95 10.48 20.32 11.79
C LEU A 95 9.12 19.91 12.40
N ALA A 96 8.23 20.89 12.61
CA ALA A 96 6.88 20.67 13.13
C ALA A 96 5.99 19.88 12.16
N ALA A 97 6.12 20.14 10.85
CA ALA A 97 5.44 19.41 9.78
C ALA A 97 6.01 17.99 9.58
N GLY A 98 7.12 17.65 10.24
CA GLY A 98 7.75 16.34 10.13
C GLY A 98 8.50 16.11 8.82
N LEU A 99 8.88 17.19 8.12
CA LEU A 99 9.60 17.16 6.84
C LEU A 99 11.13 17.16 7.01
N THR A 100 11.61 17.28 8.24
CA THR A 100 13.03 17.24 8.57
C THR A 100 13.36 15.93 9.29
N ASP A 101 14.36 15.22 8.79
CA ASP A 101 14.93 14.05 9.45
C ASP A 101 15.57 14.43 10.79
N VAL A 102 15.37 13.59 11.79
CA VAL A 102 15.90 13.79 13.14
C VAL A 102 16.55 12.51 13.65
N MET A 103 17.60 12.68 14.44
CA MET A 103 18.33 11.58 15.06
C MET A 103 18.50 11.86 16.55
N GLY A 104 18.44 10.81 17.36
CA GLY A 104 18.60 10.91 18.80
C GLY A 104 18.46 9.54 19.46
N ASN A 105 18.74 9.50 20.76
CA ASN A 105 18.53 8.31 21.56
C ASN A 105 17.04 7.96 21.63
N GLY A 106 16.73 6.67 21.64
CA GLY A 106 15.35 6.23 21.51
C GLY A 106 15.18 4.74 21.67
N VAL A 107 13.99 4.27 21.28
CA VAL A 107 13.62 2.86 21.27
C VAL A 107 13.06 2.46 19.91
N ILE A 108 13.21 1.18 19.57
CA ILE A 108 12.57 0.55 18.42
C ILE A 108 11.68 -0.56 18.96
N ILE A 109 10.40 -0.51 18.60
CA ILE A 109 9.37 -1.48 19.01
C ILE A 109 8.89 -2.18 17.75
N PHE A 110 8.82 -3.51 17.81
CA PHE A 110 8.23 -4.33 16.76
C PHE A 110 6.91 -4.89 17.24
N MET A 111 5.86 -4.73 16.43
CA MET A 111 4.55 -5.34 16.67
C MET A 111 4.22 -6.29 15.52
N ALA A 112 3.79 -7.49 15.86
CA ALA A 112 3.39 -8.52 14.92
C ALA A 112 2.22 -9.32 15.49
N ASP A 113 1.51 -10.00 14.60
CA ASP A 113 0.46 -10.93 15.00
C ASP A 113 1.02 -12.04 15.88
N ALA A 114 0.17 -12.58 16.75
CA ALA A 114 0.55 -13.68 17.61
C ALA A 114 0.85 -14.94 16.78
N PRO A 115 1.93 -15.68 17.08
CA PRO A 115 2.36 -16.83 16.28
C PRO A 115 1.39 -18.03 16.39
N GLU A 116 0.62 -18.13 17.47
CA GLU A 116 -0.32 -19.22 17.70
C GLU A 116 -1.65 -18.70 18.28
N GLN A 117 -2.75 -19.28 17.81
CA GLN A 117 -4.09 -18.99 18.31
C GLN A 117 -4.41 -19.97 19.46
N LEU A 118 -4.19 -19.53 20.70
CA LEU A 118 -4.41 -20.33 21.92
C LEU A 118 -5.90 -20.45 22.33
N GLY A 119 -6.82 -20.31 21.37
CA GLY A 119 -8.28 -20.32 21.56
C GLY A 119 -8.93 -18.94 21.67
N GLY A 120 -10.23 -18.82 21.42
CA GLY A 120 -10.95 -17.53 21.39
C GLY A 120 -11.10 -16.94 19.99
N LYS A 121 -11.36 -15.64 19.89
CA LYS A 121 -11.59 -14.95 18.60
C LYS A 121 -10.26 -14.64 17.90
N ILE A 122 -10.21 -14.86 16.59
CA ILE A 122 -9.05 -14.54 15.73
C ILE A 122 -8.62 -13.07 15.88
N GLU A 123 -9.59 -12.16 16.08
CA GLU A 123 -9.38 -10.72 16.30
C GLU A 123 -8.37 -10.43 17.43
N ASN A 124 -8.29 -11.29 18.45
CA ASN A 124 -7.37 -11.09 19.58
C ASN A 124 -5.90 -11.43 19.25
N TYR A 125 -5.65 -12.05 18.11
CA TYR A 125 -4.33 -12.52 17.68
C TYR A 125 -3.75 -11.69 16.55
N VAL A 126 -4.49 -10.68 16.07
CA VAL A 126 -4.12 -9.80 14.97
C VAL A 126 -3.91 -8.39 15.51
N VAL A 127 -2.84 -7.73 15.07
CA VAL A 127 -2.60 -6.33 15.40
C VAL A 127 -3.53 -5.45 14.57
N HIS A 128 -4.42 -4.71 15.22
CA HIS A 128 -5.28 -3.71 14.59
C HIS A 128 -4.69 -2.30 14.72
N ASP A 129 -5.32 -1.33 14.07
CA ASP A 129 -4.94 0.08 14.12
C ASP A 129 -5.01 0.67 15.53
N VAL A 130 -6.00 0.26 16.33
CA VAL A 130 -6.20 0.72 17.70
C VAL A 130 -4.98 0.41 18.56
N GLU A 131 -4.41 -0.81 18.51
CA GLU A 131 -3.23 -1.16 19.31
C GLU A 131 -2.01 -0.32 18.90
N ILE A 132 -1.86 -0.02 17.60
CA ILE A 132 -0.82 0.92 17.14
C ILE A 132 -1.03 2.28 17.78
N VAL A 133 -2.24 2.84 17.69
CA VAL A 133 -2.55 4.15 18.25
C VAL A 133 -2.32 4.20 19.76
N GLU A 134 -2.64 3.15 20.49
CA GLU A 134 -2.37 3.04 21.93
C GLU A 134 -0.87 3.12 22.23
N VAL A 135 -0.04 2.32 21.56
CA VAL A 135 1.43 2.37 21.72
C VAL A 135 1.95 3.77 21.40
N LEU A 136 1.48 4.39 20.32
CA LEU A 136 1.89 5.74 19.95
C LEU A 136 1.50 6.78 20.99
N ASN A 137 0.33 6.64 21.61
CA ASN A 137 -0.12 7.53 22.67
C ASN A 137 0.71 7.35 23.94
N GLU A 138 1.07 6.13 24.32
CA GLU A 138 1.96 5.87 25.45
C GLU A 138 3.36 6.45 25.21
N LEU A 139 3.91 6.32 24.00
CA LEU A 139 5.18 6.96 23.63
C LEU A 139 5.10 8.49 23.74
N LYS A 140 4.01 9.11 23.27
CA LYS A 140 3.78 10.56 23.42
C LYS A 140 3.70 10.96 24.89
N LYS A 141 2.98 10.21 25.73
CA LYS A 141 2.88 10.45 27.19
C LYS A 141 4.24 10.31 27.88
N ALA A 142 5.06 9.36 27.44
CA ALA A 142 6.41 9.14 27.95
C ALA A 142 7.40 10.25 27.56
N GLY A 143 6.99 11.20 26.69
CA GLY A 143 7.81 12.33 26.27
C GLY A 143 8.65 12.05 25.02
N ALA A 144 8.23 11.13 24.16
CA ALA A 144 8.85 10.96 22.85
C ALA A 144 8.74 12.27 22.03
N GLN A 145 9.87 12.72 21.49
CA GLN A 145 9.99 13.97 20.74
C GLN A 145 9.71 13.78 19.24
N ALA A 146 10.02 12.58 18.73
CA ALA A 146 9.75 12.20 17.36
C ALA A 146 9.41 10.71 17.32
N ILE A 147 8.45 10.36 16.48
CA ILE A 147 7.95 9.00 16.32
C ILE A 147 7.79 8.71 14.83
N SER A 148 8.15 7.50 14.40
CA SER A 148 7.78 6.98 13.09
C SER A 148 7.27 5.54 13.17
N VAL A 149 6.42 5.14 12.22
CA VAL A 149 5.97 3.75 12.04
C VAL A 149 6.30 3.33 10.61
N ASN A 150 7.11 2.29 10.42
CA ASN A 150 7.60 1.86 9.10
C ASN A 150 8.16 3.02 8.25
N ASN A 151 8.94 3.89 8.91
CA ASN A 151 9.53 5.12 8.39
C ASN A 151 8.54 6.26 8.03
N GLU A 152 7.25 6.10 8.31
CA GLU A 152 6.28 7.20 8.22
C GLU A 152 6.33 8.06 9.47
N ARG A 153 6.67 9.34 9.34
CA ARG A 153 6.68 10.31 10.46
C ARG A 153 5.27 10.48 11.01
N ILE A 154 5.13 10.34 12.33
CA ILE A 154 3.89 10.58 13.04
C ILE A 154 3.84 12.02 13.54
N ILE A 155 2.82 12.75 13.09
CA ILE A 155 2.45 14.10 13.52
C ILE A 155 0.98 14.13 13.96
N SER A 156 0.48 15.29 14.35
CA SER A 156 -0.90 15.49 14.83
C SER A 156 -1.97 15.14 13.80
N THR A 157 -1.64 15.25 12.51
CA THR A 157 -2.54 14.97 11.38
C THR A 157 -2.26 13.62 10.71
N SER A 158 -1.37 12.79 11.29
CA SER A 158 -1.08 11.47 10.75
C SER A 158 -2.30 10.56 10.81
N GLU A 159 -2.45 9.78 9.76
CA GLU A 159 -3.55 8.84 9.61
C GLU A 159 -3.08 7.44 9.94
N ILE A 160 -3.82 6.73 10.80
CA ILE A 160 -3.59 5.32 11.15
C ILE A 160 -4.95 4.65 11.17
N ILE A 161 -5.25 3.86 10.14
CA ILE A 161 -6.55 3.20 10.03
C ILE A 161 -6.42 1.75 9.53
N CYS A 162 -7.33 0.90 9.98
CA CYS A 162 -7.48 -0.46 9.46
C CYS A 162 -7.78 -0.45 7.96
N ALA A 163 -7.09 -1.31 7.21
CA ALA A 163 -7.25 -1.48 5.77
C ALA A 163 -7.24 -2.97 5.37
N GLY A 164 -8.12 -3.75 5.99
CA GLY A 164 -8.20 -5.21 5.81
C GLY A 164 -7.13 -5.92 6.65
N PRO A 165 -6.29 -6.81 6.07
CA PRO A 165 -5.22 -7.51 6.81
C PRO A 165 -3.96 -6.63 7.02
N THR A 166 -4.07 -5.32 6.76
CA THR A 166 -2.97 -4.35 6.83
C THR A 166 -3.47 -3.10 7.53
N VAL A 167 -2.56 -2.33 8.10
CA VAL A 167 -2.85 -0.98 8.58
C VAL A 167 -2.31 0.03 7.57
N ARG A 168 -3.10 1.08 7.33
CA ARG A 168 -2.71 2.20 6.48
C ARG A 168 -2.20 3.35 7.35
N ILE A 169 -0.97 3.75 7.09
CA ILE A 169 -0.25 4.83 7.79
C ILE A 169 0.10 5.90 6.74
N ASN A 170 -0.35 7.15 6.93
CA ASN A 170 -0.12 8.26 6.00
C ASN A 170 -0.38 7.89 4.52
N ARG A 171 -1.50 7.20 4.24
CA ARG A 171 -1.91 6.70 2.90
C ARG A 171 -1.12 5.50 2.36
N ASN A 172 -0.07 5.03 3.02
CA ASN A 172 0.67 3.83 2.67
C ASN A 172 0.17 2.62 3.47
N ARG A 173 0.00 1.45 2.83
CA ARG A 173 -0.43 0.22 3.51
C ARG A 173 0.77 -0.62 3.91
N TYR A 174 0.75 -1.13 5.13
CA TYR A 174 1.81 -1.97 5.67
C TYR A 174 1.25 -3.27 6.24
N PRO A 175 1.82 -4.42 5.88
CA PRO A 175 1.60 -5.65 6.63
C PRO A 175 2.42 -5.65 7.92
N VAL A 176 2.13 -6.60 8.81
CA VAL A 176 3.03 -6.93 9.92
C VAL A 176 4.39 -7.43 9.40
N PRO A 177 5.49 -7.20 10.15
CA PRO A 177 5.57 -6.47 11.42
C PRO A 177 5.59 -4.95 11.24
N TYR A 178 5.06 -4.23 12.24
CA TYR A 178 5.15 -2.76 12.34
C TYR A 178 6.36 -2.38 13.20
N GLU A 179 7.30 -1.64 12.60
CA GLU A 179 8.48 -1.09 13.26
C GLU A 179 8.19 0.35 13.69
N ILE A 180 8.08 0.57 14.99
CA ILE A 180 7.87 1.89 15.60
C ILE A 180 9.21 2.39 16.16
N LYS A 181 9.68 3.53 15.67
CA LYS A 181 10.86 4.22 16.20
C LYS A 181 10.41 5.42 17.01
N ALA A 182 10.94 5.59 18.22
CA ALA A 182 10.64 6.75 19.05
C ALA A 182 11.93 7.32 19.63
N ILE A 183 12.18 8.61 19.37
CA ILE A 183 13.28 9.36 19.96
C ILE A 183 12.78 9.98 21.26
N ALA A 184 13.54 9.79 22.34
CA ALA A 184 13.24 10.37 23.63
C ALA A 184 14.53 10.90 24.28
N ILE A 185 14.41 12.03 24.98
CA ILE A 185 15.49 12.49 25.85
C ILE A 185 15.55 11.51 27.02
N ARG A 186 16.72 10.96 27.31
CA ARG A 186 16.95 10.17 28.52
C ARG A 186 16.62 11.05 29.73
N LYS A 187 15.45 10.86 30.36
CA LYS A 187 15.26 11.30 31.73
C LYS A 187 16.23 10.47 32.58
N SER A 188 17.26 11.13 33.10
CA SER A 188 18.02 10.60 34.23
C SER A 188 17.04 10.48 35.39
N TYR A 189 16.35 9.35 35.50
CA TYR A 189 15.75 8.96 36.75
C TYR A 189 16.93 8.58 37.65
N MET A 190 17.46 9.54 38.41
CA MET A 190 18.07 9.20 39.69
C MET A 190 16.96 8.52 40.48
N MET A 191 16.98 7.18 40.48
CA MET A 191 16.29 6.42 41.51
C MET A 191 16.88 6.89 42.84
N HIS A 192 16.19 7.77 43.52
CA HIS A 192 16.25 7.81 44.97
C HIS A 192 15.58 6.52 45.44
N LEU A 193 16.39 5.49 45.63
CA LEU A 193 16.15 4.44 46.62
C LEU A 193 16.52 5.00 47.99
#